data_AF-X5DJH9-F1
#
_entry.id   AF-X5DJH9-F1
#
_cell.length_a   1.000
_cell.length_b   1.000
_cell.length_c   1.000
_cell.angle_alpha   90.00
_cell.angle_beta   90.00
_cell.angle_gamma   90.00
#
_symmetry.space_group_name_H-M   'P 1'
#
loop_
_entity.id
_entity.type
_entity.pdbx_description
1 polymer ?
#
loop_
_entity_poly.entity_id
_entity_poly.type
_entity_poly.pdbx_seq_one_letter_code
_entity_poly.pdbx_strand_id
1 'polypeptide(L)'
;MSFRTTTEVMQATAGKVDTVNDQVQSELTRLQGTVDGVAGAWKGDAQVAFANLMIRWHESARELRQALDGISENIRSNARAFQQVEDDNIAAFR
;
A
#
# COMPACT_ATOMS: atom_id res chain seq x y z
N MET A 1 19.76 -20.62 -12.37
CA MET A 1 18.65 -19.64 -12.47
C MET A 1 18.94 -18.56 -11.45
N SER A 2 19.51 -17.45 -11.93
CA SER A 2 20.42 -16.54 -11.19
C SER A 2 19.67 -15.42 -10.45
N PHE A 3 20.34 -14.78 -9.48
CA PHE A 3 19.89 -13.63 -8.70
C PHE A 3 19.22 -12.52 -9.52
N ARG A 4 19.59 -12.36 -10.80
CA ARG A 4 18.94 -11.41 -11.72
C ARG A 4 17.43 -11.66 -11.88
N THR A 5 17.02 -12.92 -12.01
CA THR A 5 15.59 -13.29 -12.08
C THR A 5 14.88 -12.97 -10.76
N THR A 6 15.56 -13.13 -9.62
CA THR A 6 15.02 -12.78 -8.30
C THR A 6 14.77 -11.28 -8.18
N THR A 7 15.74 -10.45 -8.58
CA THR A 7 15.59 -8.98 -8.57
C THR A 7 14.43 -8.51 -9.45
N GLU A 8 14.28 -9.07 -10.66
CA GLU A 8 13.17 -8.78 -11.56
C GLU A 8 11.80 -9.14 -10.93
N VAL A 9 11.71 -10.32 -10.29
CA VAL A 9 10.50 -10.75 -9.57
C VAL A 9 10.17 -9.80 -8.42
N MET A 10 11.17 -9.32 -7.67
CA MET A 10 10.97 -8.38 -6.58
C MET A 10 10.46 -7.02 -7.10
N GLN A 11 11.04 -6.49 -8.16
CA GLN A 11 10.57 -5.23 -8.78
C GLN A 11 9.13 -5.37 -9.27
N ALA A 12 8.80 -6.46 -9.96
CA ALA A 12 7.43 -6.74 -10.40
C ALA A 12 6.45 -6.86 -9.22
N THR A 13 6.91 -7.45 -8.10
CA THR A 13 6.09 -7.61 -6.90
C THR A 13 5.84 -6.26 -6.23
N ALA A 14 6.85 -5.39 -6.12
CA ALA A 14 6.65 -4.04 -5.61
C ALA A 14 5.62 -3.26 -6.45
N GLY A 15 5.72 -3.33 -7.79
CA GLY A 15 4.75 -2.69 -8.68
C GLY A 15 3.31 -3.23 -8.52
N LYS A 16 3.15 -4.52 -8.21
CA LYS A 16 1.85 -5.09 -7.87
C LYS A 16 1.31 -4.53 -6.56
N VAL A 17 2.16 -4.36 -5.53
CA VAL A 17 1.77 -3.75 -4.26
C VAL A 17 1.32 -2.31 -4.46
N ASP A 18 2.03 -1.53 -5.27
CA ASP A 18 1.61 -0.16 -5.61
C ASP A 18 0.24 -0.15 -6.30
N THR A 19 0.04 -1.03 -7.28
CA THR A 19 -1.26 -1.17 -7.98
C THR A 19 -2.39 -1.52 -7.01
N VAL A 20 -2.15 -2.43 -6.06
CA VAL A 20 -3.13 -2.79 -5.03
C VAL A 20 -3.40 -1.61 -4.10
N ASN A 21 -2.37 -0.82 -3.74
CA ASN A 21 -2.56 0.36 -2.92
C ASN A 21 -3.46 1.40 -3.62
N ASP A 22 -3.23 1.66 -4.91
CA ASP A 22 -4.07 2.56 -5.71
C ASP A 22 -5.53 2.09 -5.78
N GLN A 23 -5.73 0.78 -5.97
CA GLN A 23 -7.06 0.17 -5.95
C GLN A 23 -7.73 0.37 -4.60
N VAL A 24 -7.03 0.08 -3.50
CA VAL A 24 -7.52 0.32 -2.14
C VAL A 24 -7.90 1.79 -1.94
N GLN A 25 -7.11 2.76 -2.43
CA GLN A 25 -7.47 4.18 -2.32
C GLN A 25 -8.76 4.54 -3.05
N SER A 26 -8.94 4.01 -4.26
CA SER A 26 -10.16 4.19 -5.03
C SER A 26 -11.38 3.62 -4.30
N GLU A 27 -11.25 2.41 -3.75
CA GLU A 27 -12.29 1.74 -2.97
C GLU A 27 -12.67 2.53 -1.71
N LEU A 28 -11.67 2.99 -0.95
CA LEU A 28 -11.86 3.80 0.26
C LEU A 28 -12.59 5.12 -0.06
N THR A 29 -12.18 5.78 -1.15
CA THR A 29 -12.81 7.03 -1.62
C THR A 29 -14.27 6.80 -2.03
N ARG A 30 -14.54 5.70 -2.75
CA ARG A 30 -15.90 5.35 -3.13
C ARG A 30 -16.78 5.07 -1.91
N LEU A 31 -16.26 4.32 -0.94
CA LEU A 31 -17.01 4.04 0.28
C LEU A 31 -17.32 5.33 1.04
N GLN A 32 -16.35 6.24 1.17
CA GLN A 32 -16.58 7.54 1.79
C GLN A 32 -17.70 8.31 1.09
N GLY A 33 -17.73 8.34 -0.24
CA GLY A 33 -18.81 9.00 -0.99
C GLY A 33 -20.19 8.37 -0.76
N THR A 34 -20.28 7.03 -0.70
CA THR A 34 -21.53 6.35 -0.34
C THR A 34 -21.99 6.71 1.07
N VAL A 35 -21.04 6.80 1.99
CA VAL A 35 -21.28 7.10 3.40
C VAL A 35 -21.74 8.56 3.59
N ASP A 36 -21.10 9.51 2.92
CA ASP A 36 -21.51 10.92 2.92
C ASP A 36 -22.92 11.10 2.33
N GLY A 37 -23.27 10.32 1.31
CA GLY A 37 -24.60 10.33 0.68
C GLY A 37 -25.75 9.91 1.61
N VAL A 38 -25.46 9.05 2.61
CA VAL A 38 -26.46 8.60 3.59
C VAL A 38 -26.39 9.35 4.93
N ALA A 39 -25.34 10.12 5.17
CA ALA A 39 -25.11 10.85 6.42
C ALA A 39 -26.28 11.79 6.79
N GLY A 40 -26.94 12.40 5.80
CA GLY A 40 -28.10 13.27 6.01
C GLY A 40 -29.34 12.57 6.60
N ALA A 41 -29.42 11.24 6.50
CA ALA A 41 -30.50 10.45 7.08
C ALA A 41 -30.26 10.13 8.57
N TRP A 42 -29.03 10.28 9.07
CA TRP A 42 -28.66 9.89 10.43
C TRP A 42 -28.67 11.12 11.33
N LYS A 43 -29.83 11.42 11.93
CA LYS A 43 -30.04 12.57 12.84
C LYS A 43 -30.05 12.14 14.30
N GLY A 44 -29.66 13.05 15.21
CA GLY A 44 -29.69 12.82 16.66
C GLY A 44 -28.52 11.93 17.12
N ASP A 45 -28.76 11.04 18.06
CA ASP A 45 -27.71 10.18 18.67
C ASP A 45 -26.95 9.33 17.65
N ALA A 46 -27.60 8.96 16.53
CA ALA A 46 -26.97 8.23 15.42
C ALA A 46 -25.86 9.05 14.72
N GLN A 47 -25.93 10.38 14.74
CA GLN A 47 -24.92 11.27 14.16
C GLN A 47 -23.59 11.17 14.89
N VAL A 48 -23.62 11.07 16.23
CA VAL A 48 -22.40 10.96 17.06
C VAL A 48 -21.73 9.61 16.84
N ALA A 49 -22.50 8.52 16.83
CA ALA A 49 -21.98 7.18 16.55
C ALA A 49 -21.33 7.11 15.16
N PHE A 50 -21.94 7.75 14.17
CA PHE A 50 -21.41 7.85 12.82
C PHE A 50 -20.12 8.66 12.73
N ALA A 51 -20.07 9.85 13.35
CA ALA A 51 -18.86 10.66 13.38
C ALA A 51 -17.67 9.87 13.98
N ASN A 52 -17.91 9.15 15.06
CA ASN A 52 -16.90 8.28 15.67
C ASN A 52 -16.50 7.11 14.77
N LEU A 53 -17.45 6.52 14.03
CA LEU A 53 -17.14 5.50 13.03
C LEU A 53 -16.24 6.06 11.92
N MET A 54 -16.54 7.26 11.42
CA MET A 54 -15.77 7.90 10.37
C MET A 54 -14.35 8.25 10.80
N ILE A 55 -14.15 8.69 12.04
CA ILE A 55 -12.80 8.93 12.60
C ILE A 55 -11.98 7.63 12.57
N ARG A 56 -12.52 6.54 13.12
CA ARG A 56 -11.85 5.23 13.13
C ARG A 56 -11.60 4.71 11.71
N TRP A 57 -12.55 4.90 10.82
CA TRP A 57 -12.42 4.52 9.42
C TRP A 57 -11.25 5.24 8.74
N HIS A 58 -11.16 6.56 8.89
CA HIS A 58 -10.05 7.35 8.32
C HIS A 58 -8.69 6.94 8.89
N GLU A 59 -8.65 6.60 10.17
CA GLU A 59 -7.44 6.08 10.83
C GLU A 59 -7.02 4.74 10.22
N SER A 60 -7.91 3.75 10.18
CA SER A 60 -7.62 2.43 9.58
C SER A 60 -7.24 2.55 8.09
N ALA A 61 -7.89 3.43 7.34
CA ALA A 61 -7.54 3.72 5.95
C ALA A 61 -6.11 4.28 5.81
N ARG A 62 -5.68 5.14 6.74
CA ARG A 62 -4.32 5.69 6.77
C ARG A 62 -3.29 4.63 7.15
N GLU A 63 -3.59 3.79 8.14
CA GLU A 63 -2.72 2.70 8.54
C GLU A 63 -2.52 1.70 7.40
N LEU A 64 -3.59 1.33 6.69
CA LEU A 64 -3.52 0.45 5.54
C LEU A 64 -2.64 1.02 4.43
N ARG A 65 -2.78 2.31 4.11
CA ARG A 65 -1.88 3.02 3.16
C ARG A 65 -0.42 2.88 3.56
N GLN A 66 -0.11 3.27 4.79
CA GLN A 66 1.26 3.29 5.29
C GLN A 66 1.89 1.90 5.29
N ALA A 67 1.10 0.87 5.63
CA ALA A 67 1.56 -0.50 5.58
C ALA A 67 1.88 -0.94 4.15
N LEU A 68 1.01 -0.65 3.16
CA LEU A 68 1.24 -1.01 1.76
C LEU A 68 2.44 -0.28 1.16
N ASP A 69 2.58 1.02 1.44
CA ASP A 69 3.74 1.81 1.02
C ASP A 69 5.04 1.26 1.63
N GLY A 70 5.02 0.94 2.92
CA GLY A 70 6.17 0.35 3.61
C GLY A 70 6.55 -1.02 3.04
N ILE A 71 5.58 -1.84 2.65
CA ILE A 71 5.82 -3.12 1.99
C ILE A 71 6.48 -2.92 0.62
N SER A 72 5.96 -2.02 -0.23
CA SER A 72 6.53 -1.80 -1.56
C SER A 72 7.94 -1.21 -1.49
N GLU A 73 8.18 -0.29 -0.55
CA GLU A 73 9.50 0.27 -0.28
C GLU A 73 10.49 -0.80 0.22
N ASN A 74 10.07 -1.66 1.15
CA ASN A 74 10.91 -2.75 1.65
C ASN A 74 11.33 -3.71 0.52
N ILE A 75 10.38 -4.10 -0.35
CA ILE A 75 10.67 -4.97 -1.49
C ILE A 75 11.67 -4.30 -2.44
N ARG A 76 11.48 -3.01 -2.76
CA ARG A 76 12.41 -2.26 -3.62
C ARG A 76 13.79 -2.12 -2.99
N SER A 77 13.86 -1.88 -1.69
CA SER A 77 15.13 -1.81 -0.94
C SER A 77 15.90 -3.11 -1.02
N ASN A 78 15.22 -4.23 -0.76
CA ASN A 78 15.83 -5.55 -0.86
C ASN A 78 16.29 -5.82 -2.31
N ALA A 79 15.49 -5.47 -3.32
CA ALA A 79 15.86 -5.64 -4.73
C ALA A 79 17.15 -4.88 -5.09
N ARG A 80 17.32 -3.65 -4.60
CA ARG A 80 18.57 -2.88 -4.78
C ARG A 80 19.75 -3.53 -4.08
N ALA A 81 19.56 -4.03 -2.86
CA ALA A 81 20.63 -4.72 -2.12
C ALA A 81 21.09 -6.00 -2.85
N PHE A 82 20.16 -6.79 -3.39
CA PHE A 82 20.49 -7.96 -4.22
C PHE A 82 21.23 -7.58 -5.50
N GLN A 83 20.81 -6.51 -6.18
CA GLN A 83 21.49 -6.04 -7.39
C GLN A 83 22.94 -5.59 -7.09
N GLN A 84 23.16 -4.87 -5.99
CA GLN A 84 24.50 -4.45 -5.60
C GLN A 84 25.44 -5.65 -5.35
N VAL A 85 24.95 -6.67 -4.63
CA VAL A 85 25.73 -7.90 -4.38
C VAL A 85 26.08 -8.61 -5.69
N GLU A 86 25.18 -8.61 -6.67
CA GLU A 86 25.46 -9.16 -8.00
C GLU A 86 26.55 -8.37 -8.72
N ASP A 87 26.44 -7.04 -8.75
CA ASP A 87 27.39 -6.17 -9.43
C ASP A 87 28.80 -6.29 -8.82
N ASP A 88 28.89 -6.39 -7.49
CA ASP A 88 30.14 -6.61 -6.75
C ASP A 88 30.75 -7.98 -7.07
N ASN A 89 29.94 -9.05 -7.12
CA ASN A 89 30.41 -10.38 -7.51
C ASN A 89 30.92 -10.38 -8.95
N ILE A 90 30.18 -9.80 -9.90
CA ILE A 90 30.59 -9.70 -11.31
C ILE A 90 31.91 -8.93 -11.44
N ALA A 91 32.09 -7.84 -10.68
CA ALA A 91 33.32 -7.07 -10.66
C ALA A 91 34.51 -7.87 -10.08
N ALA A 92 34.28 -8.70 -9.06
CA ALA A 92 35.31 -9.53 -8.45
C ALA A 92 35.80 -10.70 -9.35
N PHE A 93 34.98 -11.13 -10.31
CA PHE A 93 35.34 -12.17 -11.28
C PHE A 93 35.96 -11.63 -12.59
N ARG A 94 36.06 -10.31 -12.75
CA ARG A 94 36.75 -9.66 -13.88
C ARG A 94 38.15 -9.22 -13.50
#